data_AF-A0A7W1S2G5-F1
#
_entry.id   AF-A0A7W1S2G5-F1
#
_cell.length_a   1.000
_cell.length_b   1.000
_cell.length_c   1.000
_cell.angle_alpha   90.00
_cell.angle_beta   90.00
_cell.angle_gamma   90.00
#
_symmetry.space_group_name_H-M   'P 1'
#
loop_
_entity.id
_entity.type
_entity.pdbx_description
1 polymer ?
#
loop_
_entity_poly.entity_id
_entity_poly.type
_entity_poly.pdbx_seq_one_letter_code
_entity_poly.pdbx_strand_id
1 'polypeptide(L)'
;MNSKEELVEEFGKQLIEQVRDNQIRFIDSFLEQKSFLSSKYKEELDGMSHAQIDMLKEMAVRWVDGTLHDLLYLLEDAKWIHLRFENEGNVVEDIRQITDADLQAYIFIWAEKYSTTRLTDYTKG
;
A
#
# COMPACT_ATOMS: atom_id res chain seq x y z
N MET A 1 -25.08 8.50 7.72
CA MET A 1 -25.33 8.02 6.35
C MET A 1 -24.09 8.38 5.59
N ASN A 2 -23.22 7.40 5.32
CA ASN A 2 -21.88 7.71 4.84
C ASN A 2 -21.95 8.23 3.40
N SER A 3 -21.20 9.26 3.04
CA SER A 3 -21.19 9.72 1.65
C SER A 3 -20.49 8.70 0.74
N LYS A 4 -20.65 8.84 -0.58
CA LYS A 4 -19.95 8.00 -1.56
C LYS A 4 -18.42 8.13 -1.42
N GLU A 5 -17.95 9.33 -1.11
CA GLU A 5 -16.55 9.65 -0.82
C GLU A 5 -16.05 8.94 0.44
N GLU A 6 -16.89 8.80 1.47
CA GLU A 6 -16.51 8.05 2.69
C GLU A 6 -16.25 6.56 2.41
N LEU A 7 -16.97 5.95 1.45
CA LEU A 7 -16.69 4.57 1.03
C LEU A 7 -15.33 4.43 0.35
N VAL A 8 -14.95 5.42 -0.47
CA VAL A 8 -13.64 5.47 -1.13
C VAL A 8 -12.53 5.70 -0.11
N GLU A 9 -12.75 6.60 0.85
CA GLU A 9 -11.82 6.85 1.95
C GLU A 9 -11.64 5.61 2.84
N GLU A 10 -12.70 4.87 3.14
CA GLU A 10 -12.62 3.63 3.89
C GLU A 10 -11.84 2.55 3.11
N PHE A 11 -12.08 2.42 1.80
CA PHE A 11 -11.27 1.55 0.94
C PHE A 11 -9.79 1.93 1.00
N GLY A 12 -9.47 3.22 0.85
CA GLY A 12 -8.12 3.73 0.93
C GLY A 12 -7.45 3.43 2.26
N LYS A 13 -8.16 3.68 3.36
CA LYS A 13 -7.69 3.36 4.71
C LYS A 13 -7.38 1.87 4.86
N GLN A 14 -8.26 0.99 4.43
CA GLN A 14 -8.03 -0.46 4.51
C GLN A 14 -6.87 -0.91 3.62
N LEU A 15 -6.75 -0.35 2.41
CA LEU A 15 -5.62 -0.62 1.51
C LEU A 15 -4.29 -0.26 2.18
N ILE A 16 -4.23 0.87 2.89
CA ILE A 16 -3.02 1.29 3.60
C ILE A 16 -2.77 0.43 4.84
N GLU A 17 -3.71 0.38 5.77
CA GLU A 17 -3.50 -0.26 7.08
C GLU A 17 -3.36 -1.79 6.96
N GLN A 18 -4.17 -2.42 6.12
CA GLN A 18 -4.27 -3.88 6.03
C GLN A 18 -3.41 -4.49 4.94
N VAL A 19 -3.06 -3.73 3.89
CA VAL A 19 -2.23 -4.24 2.79
C VAL A 19 -0.84 -3.63 2.84
N ARG A 20 -0.70 -2.33 2.54
CA ARG A 20 0.58 -1.64 2.44
C ARG A 20 1.44 -1.80 3.70
N ASP A 21 0.91 -1.37 4.84
CA ASP A 21 1.63 -1.35 6.11
C ASP A 21 1.93 -2.75 6.64
N ASN A 22 1.02 -3.70 6.42
CA ASN A 22 1.24 -5.09 6.79
C ASN A 22 2.39 -5.71 6.00
N GLN A 23 2.48 -5.43 4.70
CA GLN A 23 3.61 -5.90 3.88
C GLN A 23 4.93 -5.27 4.32
N ILE A 24 4.94 -3.96 4.58
CA ILE A 24 6.15 -3.28 5.08
C ILE A 24 6.59 -3.85 6.43
N ARG A 25 5.66 -4.02 7.39
CA ARG A 25 5.96 -4.63 8.70
C ARG A 25 6.46 -6.07 8.58
N PHE A 26 5.92 -6.83 7.63
CA PHE A 26 6.38 -8.19 7.38
C PHE A 26 7.82 -8.23 6.86
N ILE A 27 8.15 -7.38 5.88
CA ILE A 27 9.51 -7.26 5.33
C ILE A 27 10.47 -6.78 6.43
N ASP A 28 10.08 -5.79 7.24
CA ASP A 28 10.88 -5.35 8.38
C ASP A 28 11.15 -6.48 9.36
N SER A 29 10.11 -7.22 9.71
CA SER A 29 10.23 -8.37 10.61
C SER A 29 11.12 -9.45 10.00
N PHE A 30 11.07 -9.64 8.68
CA PHE A 30 11.95 -10.55 7.97
C PHE A 30 13.42 -10.12 8.08
N LEU A 31 13.72 -8.86 7.75
CA LEU A 31 15.08 -8.31 7.76
C LEU A 31 15.65 -8.19 9.19
N GLU A 32 14.81 -7.97 10.18
CA GLU A 32 15.18 -7.94 11.61
C GLU A 32 15.22 -9.32 12.26
N GLN A 33 15.06 -10.40 11.47
CA GLN A 33 15.06 -11.78 11.94
C GLN A 33 13.97 -12.11 12.99
N LYS A 34 12.86 -11.37 12.99
CA LYS A 34 11.68 -11.58 13.85
C LYS A 34 10.58 -12.40 13.17
N SER A 35 10.66 -12.61 11.85
CA SER A 35 9.72 -13.42 11.08
C SER A 35 10.10 -14.90 11.08
N PHE A 36 9.09 -15.77 10.96
CA PHE A 36 9.31 -17.21 10.82
C PHE A 36 10.15 -17.56 9.57
N LEU A 37 10.01 -16.77 8.49
CA LEU A 37 10.78 -16.97 7.26
C LEU A 37 12.27 -16.65 7.41
N SER A 38 12.64 -15.79 8.36
CA SER A 38 14.03 -15.37 8.55
C SER A 38 14.96 -16.54 8.88
N SER A 39 14.44 -17.57 9.56
CA SER A 39 15.19 -18.78 9.90
C SER A 39 15.79 -19.49 8.68
N LYS A 40 15.14 -19.40 7.52
CA LYS A 40 15.60 -20.01 6.27
C LYS A 40 16.78 -19.26 5.64
N TYR A 41 16.92 -17.97 5.94
CA TYR A 41 17.93 -17.08 5.36
C TYR A 41 18.85 -16.51 6.44
N LYS A 42 19.03 -17.25 7.53
CA LYS A 42 19.69 -16.74 8.73
C LYS A 42 21.14 -16.36 8.45
N GLU A 43 21.88 -17.19 7.73
CA GLU A 43 23.29 -16.94 7.41
C GLU A 43 23.46 -15.68 6.56
N GLU A 44 22.58 -15.47 5.58
CA GLU A 44 22.59 -14.28 4.73
C GLU A 44 22.22 -13.03 5.53
N LEU A 45 21.20 -13.11 6.39
CA LEU A 45 20.75 -11.99 7.22
C LEU A 45 21.76 -11.63 8.31
N ASP A 46 22.45 -12.61 8.91
CA ASP A 46 23.54 -12.37 9.88
C ASP A 46 24.76 -11.70 9.22
N GLY A 47 24.97 -11.94 7.91
CA GLY A 47 26.04 -11.32 7.12
C GLY A 47 25.77 -9.88 6.68
N MET A 48 24.55 -9.36 6.88
CA MET A 48 24.19 -8.00 6.48
C MET A 48 24.59 -6.97 7.53
N SER A 49 25.15 -5.86 7.06
CA SER A 49 25.32 -4.66 7.87
C SER A 49 24.00 -3.93 8.10
N HIS A 50 23.93 -3.14 9.18
CA HIS A 50 22.77 -2.29 9.47
C HIS A 50 22.42 -1.36 8.29
N ALA A 51 23.43 -0.77 7.64
CA ALA A 51 23.22 0.09 6.48
C ALA A 51 22.57 -0.64 5.30
N GLN A 52 22.90 -1.92 5.07
CA GLN A 52 22.27 -2.73 4.02
C GLN A 52 20.82 -3.07 4.39
N ILE A 53 20.56 -3.38 5.66
CA ILE A 53 19.20 -3.62 6.15
C ILE A 53 18.34 -2.37 5.98
N ASP A 54 18.84 -1.21 6.39
CA ASP A 54 18.10 0.06 6.26
C ASP A 54 17.82 0.41 4.80
N MET A 55 18.81 0.24 3.91
CA MET A 55 18.62 0.39 2.47
C MET A 55 17.52 -0.54 1.93
N LEU A 56 17.51 -1.81 2.33
CA LEU A 56 16.47 -2.76 1.90
C LEU A 56 15.08 -2.38 2.43
N LYS A 57 14.99 -1.88 3.67
CA LYS A 57 13.73 -1.37 4.23
C LYS A 57 13.21 -0.17 3.46
N GLU A 58 14.07 0.75 3.05
CA GLU A 58 13.68 1.89 2.20
C GLU A 58 13.23 1.44 0.82
N MET A 59 13.96 0.52 0.19
CA MET A 59 13.60 -0.05 -1.11
C MET A 59 12.25 -0.79 -1.05
N ALA A 60 12.01 -1.53 0.03
CA ALA A 60 10.75 -2.25 0.23
C ALA A 60 9.54 -1.33 0.27
N VAL A 61 9.64 -0.18 0.94
CA VAL A 61 8.55 0.82 0.97
C VAL A 61 8.26 1.31 -0.44
N ARG A 62 9.29 1.68 -1.21
CA ARG A 62 9.15 2.12 -2.61
C ARG A 62 8.53 1.05 -3.51
N TRP A 63 8.92 -0.21 -3.33
CA TRP A 63 8.38 -1.32 -4.12
C TRP A 63 6.93 -1.61 -3.80
N VAL A 64 6.55 -1.63 -2.52
CA VAL A 64 5.16 -1.81 -2.11
C VAL A 64 4.31 -0.67 -2.66
N ASP A 65 4.75 0.58 -2.48
CA ASP A 65 4.02 1.76 -2.97
C ASP A 65 3.89 1.74 -4.50
N GLY A 66 4.97 1.47 -5.23
CA GLY A 66 4.94 1.36 -6.69
C GLY A 66 4.05 0.22 -7.20
N THR A 67 4.06 -0.93 -6.52
CA THR A 67 3.18 -2.05 -6.89
C THR A 67 1.71 -1.71 -6.68
N LEU A 68 1.37 -1.04 -5.57
CA LEU A 68 0.00 -0.60 -5.30
C LEU A 68 -0.44 0.52 -6.24
N HIS A 69 0.44 1.45 -6.56
CA HIS A 69 0.23 2.47 -7.58
C HIS A 69 -0.13 1.83 -8.93
N ASP A 70 0.70 0.90 -9.41
CA ASP A 70 0.50 0.24 -10.71
C ASP A 70 -0.76 -0.64 -10.71
N LEU A 71 -1.09 -1.27 -9.58
CA LEU A 71 -2.33 -2.00 -9.41
C LEU A 71 -3.54 -1.07 -9.53
N LEU A 72 -3.53 0.07 -8.84
CA LEU A 72 -4.63 1.04 -8.91
C LEU A 72 -4.77 1.62 -10.32
N TYR A 73 -3.66 1.90 -11.01
CA TYR A 73 -3.66 2.28 -12.42
C TYR A 73 -4.31 1.21 -13.31
N LEU A 74 -3.95 -0.06 -13.11
CA LEU A 74 -4.58 -1.16 -13.85
C LEU A 74 -6.09 -1.23 -13.60
N LEU A 75 -6.53 -1.08 -12.35
CA LEU A 75 -7.94 -1.10 -11.98
C LEU A 75 -8.71 0.08 -12.57
N GLU A 76 -8.03 1.21 -12.73
CA GLU A 76 -8.57 2.41 -13.38
C GLU A 76 -8.72 2.22 -14.90
N ASP A 77 -7.65 1.85 -15.60
CA ASP A 77 -7.59 1.77 -17.06
C ASP A 77 -8.34 0.56 -17.64
N ALA A 78 -8.37 -0.56 -16.90
CA ALA A 78 -9.04 -1.77 -17.35
C ALA A 78 -10.57 -1.56 -17.43
N LYS A 79 -11.06 -1.29 -18.64
CA LYS A 79 -12.50 -1.11 -18.95
C LYS A 79 -13.38 -2.31 -18.61
N TRP A 80 -12.79 -3.48 -18.39
CA TRP A 80 -13.48 -4.73 -18.07
C TRP A 80 -13.50 -5.03 -16.56
N ILE A 81 -12.82 -4.23 -15.74
CA ILE A 81 -12.88 -4.32 -14.28
C ILE A 81 -13.80 -3.22 -13.77
N HIS A 82 -14.71 -3.56 -12.86
CA HIS A 82 -15.57 -2.60 -12.16
C HIS A 82 -15.44 -2.83 -10.65
N LEU A 83 -15.07 -1.78 -9.92
CA LEU A 83 -14.94 -1.83 -8.47
C LEU A 83 -16.19 -1.23 -7.83
N ARG A 84 -17.09 -2.11 -7.39
CA ARG A 84 -18.34 -1.75 -6.71
C ARG A 84 -18.15 -1.81 -5.19
N PHE A 85 -18.49 -0.72 -4.50
CA PHE A 85 -18.48 -0.64 -3.04
C PHE A 85 -19.89 -0.46 -2.49
N GLU A 86 -20.22 -1.16 -1.42
CA GLU A 86 -21.54 -1.14 -0.79
C GLU A 86 -21.42 -1.14 0.73
N ASN A 87 -22.16 -0.24 1.39
CA ASN A 87 -22.32 -0.23 2.84
C ASN A 87 -23.64 0.43 3.25
N GLU A 88 -24.44 -0.26 4.08
CA GLU A 88 -25.64 0.28 4.76
C GLU A 88 -26.53 1.21 3.89
N GLY A 89 -26.80 0.79 2.64
CA GLY A 89 -27.67 1.53 1.72
C GLY A 89 -26.95 2.54 0.81
N ASN A 90 -25.63 2.71 0.95
CA ASN A 90 -24.80 3.44 0.00
C ASN A 90 -24.15 2.48 -0.99
N VAL A 91 -24.21 2.85 -2.27
CA VAL A 91 -23.60 2.08 -3.35
C VAL A 91 -22.80 3.00 -4.24
N VAL A 92 -21.55 2.60 -4.47
CA VAL A 92 -20.67 3.11 -5.52
C VAL A 92 -20.57 2.01 -6.55
N GLU A 93 -21.24 2.16 -7.70
CA GLU A 93 -21.22 1.13 -8.75
C GLU A 93 -19.83 0.98 -9.37
N ASP A 94 -19.07 2.07 -9.41
CA ASP A 94 -17.71 2.10 -9.89
C ASP A 94 -16.93 3.23 -9.20
N ILE A 95 -15.79 2.91 -8.58
CA ILE A 95 -14.93 3.89 -7.89
C ILE A 95 -14.51 5.06 -8.80
N ARG A 96 -14.43 4.83 -10.11
CA ARG A 96 -14.10 5.86 -11.12
C ARG A 96 -15.14 6.97 -11.23
N GLN A 97 -16.35 6.75 -10.69
CA GLN A 97 -17.38 7.79 -10.60
C GLN A 97 -17.08 8.84 -9.53
N ILE A 98 -16.10 8.59 -8.66
CA ILE A 98 -15.79 9.42 -7.48
C ILE A 98 -14.37 9.98 -7.55
N THR A 99 -13.43 9.20 -8.07
CA THR A 99 -11.99 9.50 -8.00
C THR A 99 -11.46 10.31 -9.17
N ASP A 100 -12.33 10.75 -10.08
CA ASP A 100 -11.94 11.22 -11.42
C ASP A 100 -10.91 10.25 -12.07
N ALA A 101 -10.16 10.66 -13.08
CA ALA A 101 -9.20 9.79 -13.79
C ALA A 101 -7.80 9.77 -13.14
N ASP A 102 -7.71 9.63 -11.81
CA ASP A 102 -6.42 9.53 -11.12
C ASP A 102 -6.46 8.71 -9.83
N LEU A 103 -7.01 7.49 -9.88
CA LEU A 103 -7.09 6.60 -8.72
C LEU A 103 -5.70 6.21 -8.21
N GLN A 104 -4.72 6.09 -9.11
CA GLN A 104 -3.35 5.76 -8.76
C GLN A 104 -2.71 6.79 -7.82
N ALA A 105 -2.98 8.10 -7.98
CA ALA A 105 -2.40 9.13 -7.12
C ALA A 105 -2.92 9.07 -5.68
N TYR A 106 -4.13 8.52 -5.46
CA TYR A 106 -4.71 8.39 -4.14
C TYR A 106 -3.88 7.50 -3.21
N ILE A 107 -3.05 6.59 -3.73
CA ILE A 107 -2.19 5.76 -2.85
C ILE A 107 -1.27 6.62 -1.98
N PHE A 108 -0.75 7.72 -2.52
CA PHE A 108 0.16 8.60 -1.79
C PHE A 108 -0.59 9.46 -0.79
N ILE A 109 -1.77 9.97 -1.17
CA ILE A 109 -2.65 10.74 -0.28
C ILE A 109 -3.10 9.87 0.90
N TRP A 110 -3.55 8.64 0.63
CA TRP A 110 -3.97 7.71 1.67
C TRP A 110 -2.79 7.25 2.53
N ALA A 111 -1.61 7.02 1.95
CA ALA A 111 -0.43 6.68 2.73
C ALA A 111 -0.07 7.81 3.70
N GLU A 112 -0.05 9.07 3.25
CA GLU A 112 0.19 10.23 4.12
C GLU A 112 -0.83 10.33 5.26
N LYS A 113 -2.10 10.01 4.98
CA LYS A 113 -3.21 10.15 5.94
C LYS A 113 -3.33 8.99 6.94
N TYR A 114 -3.08 7.77 6.49
CA TYR A 114 -3.44 6.55 7.24
C TYR A 114 -2.25 5.66 7.58
N SER A 115 -1.08 5.85 6.97
CA SER A 115 0.08 4.99 7.24
C SER A 115 0.57 5.14 8.67
N THR A 116 0.90 4.01 9.27
CA THR A 116 1.61 3.89 10.54
C THR A 116 3.06 3.46 10.36
N THR A 117 3.50 3.27 9.11
CA THR A 117 4.85 2.87 8.72
C THR A 117 5.54 3.99 7.93
N ARG A 118 6.81 3.74 7.53
CA ARG A 118 7.60 4.68 6.72
C ARG A 118 6.89 5.01 5.40
N LEU A 119 7.04 6.25 4.96
CA LEU A 119 6.52 6.76 3.69
C LEU A 119 7.63 6.82 2.64
N THR A 120 7.25 6.67 1.38
CA THR A 120 8.15 7.00 0.27
C THR A 120 8.25 8.52 0.14
N ASP A 121 9.47 9.06 0.11
CA ASP A 121 9.71 10.46 -0.23
C ASP A 121 9.79 10.60 -1.77
N TYR A 122 8.72 11.09 -2.37
CA TYR A 122 8.63 11.35 -3.82
C TYR A 122 9.26 12.69 -4.23
N THR A 123 9.72 13.52 -3.27
CA THR A 123 10.19 14.89 -3.56
C THR A 123 11.65 15.01 -4.00
N LYS A 124 12.36 13.89 -4.20
CA LYS A 124 13.77 13.87 -4.61
C LYS A 124 14.01 13.00 -5.84
N GLY A 125 13.40 13.39 -6.96
CA GLY A 125 13.73 12.95 -8.31
C GLY A 125 14.33 14.08 -9.12
#